data_AF-A0A350JJL3-F1
#
_entry.id   AF-A0A350JJL3-F1
#
_cell.length_a   1.000
_cell.length_b   1.000
_cell.length_c   1.000
_cell.angle_alpha   90.00
_cell.angle_beta   90.00
_cell.angle_gamma   90.00
#
_symmetry.space_group_name_H-M   'P 1'
#
loop_
_entity.id
_entity.type
_entity.pdbx_description
1 polymer ?
#
loop_
_entity_poly.entity_id
_entity_poly.type
_entity_poly.pdbx_seq_one_letter_code
_entity_poly.pdbx_strand_id
1 'polypeptide(L)'
;MNESQRMQLTQALTSNADLSVSIASTALNQVLSGSFSTDMFNQISNEYDDATWLQFDLKSAENMYASGVTKTIEDESARLDATPLLSYLPTETESALLYGTIDYSIGIASCPYVAIEGEPDQNTFILYQDSGIQARISNPGFIDQGVLPDFEGVYFRPKWSAECVRLELGDVDVYCKNDQQAKRFYNDYLAYNRFTDANAYTSLSETISNASFTLLLRTPNRHTTEAFLKDIDSKNQLNAIVFQTNTEIPKRKHFSFAALHHREIKEGLKSIWTCELEKPISNGPWPFLNHYTQNPEIVVQDKLNQLYLINSDGKILWKRLLDSDINGSIQQLDAFESGKNQMLFCTNKRLYLVDRNGNDVDGFPVKFDTKINSAPSAIRYESGADLRILVSSGNVVKNIDQNGEMVDGWNAVEIGPTSTPIEWHNISGKDYLIAIVNNQTIEVLDRAGKRRQDPKVIAGVSSHLFMEPSSTLENFTFIYSDSVGNLTQENLKGSKSEEALIPLDSNVNLLYNSTSTIPFGFTTKNRIVFFDRDLNVVMDYLFPFEIDSRSGWANRKLNWMSVFDRSKSEYYLFDTETGALAKMPISGGQGAIVIDLDKNGVFEVVVGNKIGEFTAYRLSY
;
A
#
# COMPACT_ATOMS: atom_id res chain seq x y z
N MET A 1 0.03 -35.79 29.21
CA MET A 1 1.10 -36.62 28.60
C MET A 1 2.34 -36.55 29.50
N ASN A 2 2.93 -37.69 29.85
CA ASN A 2 4.13 -37.71 30.73
C ASN A 2 5.43 -37.46 29.93
N GLU A 3 6.53 -37.23 30.64
CA GLU A 3 7.83 -36.84 30.05
C GLU A 3 8.43 -37.94 29.14
N SER A 4 8.15 -39.21 29.45
CA SER A 4 8.56 -40.36 28.63
C SER A 4 7.82 -40.41 27.29
N GLN A 5 6.51 -40.11 27.29
CA GLN A 5 5.72 -39.98 26.07
C GLN A 5 6.16 -38.78 25.22
N ARG A 6 6.55 -37.65 25.84
CA ARG A 6 7.16 -36.52 25.13
C ARG A 6 8.48 -36.91 24.47
N MET A 7 9.36 -37.61 25.18
CA MET A 7 10.64 -38.07 24.63
C MET A 7 10.47 -39.04 23.47
N GLN A 8 9.54 -40.00 23.57
CA GLN A 8 9.23 -40.93 22.48
C GLN A 8 8.65 -40.22 21.26
N LEU A 9 7.76 -39.24 21.46
CA LEU A 9 7.23 -38.42 20.38
C LEU A 9 8.35 -37.59 19.72
N THR A 10 9.21 -36.93 20.49
CA THR A 10 10.36 -36.16 19.96
C THR A 10 11.37 -37.03 19.22
N GLN A 11 11.66 -38.24 19.72
CA GLN A 11 12.60 -39.17 19.09
C GLN A 11 12.03 -39.81 17.82
N ALA A 12 10.70 -39.99 17.76
CA ALA A 12 10.01 -40.46 16.56
C ALA A 12 9.86 -39.34 15.50
N LEU A 13 9.56 -38.11 15.91
CA LEU A 13 9.50 -36.91 15.05
C LEU A 13 10.85 -36.56 14.39
N THR A 14 11.96 -37.03 14.96
CA THR A 14 13.32 -36.80 14.42
C THR A 14 13.83 -37.94 13.54
N SER A 15 13.08 -39.05 13.43
CA SER A 15 13.35 -40.15 12.51
C SER A 15 12.45 -40.02 11.28
N ASN A 16 12.98 -40.14 10.06
CA ASN A 16 12.24 -40.11 8.78
C ASN A 16 11.28 -41.31 8.57
N ALA A 17 10.62 -41.79 9.62
CA ALA A 17 9.64 -42.87 9.54
C ALA A 17 8.22 -42.28 9.57
N ASP A 18 7.32 -42.82 8.74
CA ASP A 18 5.89 -42.51 8.80
C ASP A 18 5.37 -42.89 10.21
N LEU A 19 5.12 -41.89 11.04
CA LEU A 19 4.63 -42.06 12.40
C LEU A 19 3.15 -41.71 12.45
N SER A 20 2.35 -42.64 12.94
CA SER A 20 0.94 -42.42 13.26
C SER A 20 0.77 -42.14 14.75
N VAL A 21 0.16 -41.01 15.10
CA VAL A 21 -0.17 -40.63 16.48
C VAL A 21 -1.68 -40.59 16.65
N SER A 22 -2.22 -41.29 17.64
CA SER A 22 -3.66 -41.23 17.96
C SER A 22 -3.92 -40.43 19.23
N ILE A 23 -4.87 -39.49 19.18
CA ILE A 23 -5.33 -38.73 20.36
C ILE A 23 -6.81 -39.03 20.64
N ALA A 24 -7.14 -39.23 21.92
CA ALA A 24 -8.52 -39.32 22.38
C ALA A 24 -9.10 -37.91 22.59
N SER A 25 -10.39 -37.72 22.35
CA SER A 25 -11.08 -36.44 22.53
C SER A 25 -10.95 -35.85 23.93
N THR A 26 -10.88 -36.66 24.99
CA THR A 26 -10.63 -36.18 26.36
C THR A 26 -9.26 -35.49 26.51
N ALA A 27 -8.23 -36.00 25.83
CA ALA A 27 -6.91 -35.37 25.80
C ALA A 27 -6.92 -34.11 24.93
N LEU A 28 -7.65 -34.12 23.82
CA LEU A 28 -7.85 -32.95 22.95
C LEU A 28 -8.55 -31.82 23.71
N ASN A 29 -9.60 -32.13 24.48
CA ASN A 29 -10.31 -31.15 25.32
C ASN A 29 -9.39 -30.44 26.32
N GLN A 30 -8.48 -31.18 26.96
CA GLN A 30 -7.51 -30.56 27.87
C GLN A 30 -6.60 -29.56 27.15
N VAL A 31 -6.14 -29.90 25.95
CA VAL A 31 -5.28 -29.01 25.14
C VAL A 31 -6.06 -27.78 24.68
N LEU A 32 -7.26 -27.97 24.12
CA LEU A 32 -8.06 -26.88 23.57
C LEU A 32 -8.62 -25.94 24.64
N SER A 33 -9.06 -26.45 25.80
CA SER A 33 -9.60 -25.60 26.89
C SER A 33 -8.57 -24.62 27.47
N GLY A 34 -7.28 -24.98 27.41
CA GLY A 34 -6.17 -24.14 27.83
C GLY A 34 -5.75 -23.13 26.75
N SER A 35 -6.03 -23.43 25.49
CA SER A 35 -5.55 -22.65 24.34
C SER A 35 -6.58 -21.63 23.83
N PHE A 36 -7.88 -21.87 24.06
CA PHE A 36 -8.96 -21.02 23.55
C PHE A 36 -9.75 -20.32 24.67
N SER A 37 -10.39 -19.20 24.33
CA SER A 37 -11.42 -18.59 25.16
C SER A 37 -12.57 -19.58 25.42
N THR A 38 -13.31 -19.38 26.51
CA THR A 38 -14.36 -20.33 26.92
C THR A 38 -15.42 -20.53 25.84
N ASP A 39 -15.89 -19.45 25.22
CA ASP A 39 -16.93 -19.52 24.19
C ASP A 39 -16.43 -20.24 22.93
N MET A 40 -15.19 -19.98 22.53
CA MET A 40 -14.56 -20.65 21.38
C MET A 40 -14.30 -22.14 21.66
N PHE A 41 -13.84 -22.47 22.87
CA PHE A 41 -13.68 -23.86 23.29
C PHE A 41 -15.02 -24.61 23.26
N ASN A 42 -16.11 -23.98 23.75
CA ASN A 42 -17.45 -24.57 23.72
C ASN A 42 -17.91 -24.79 22.27
N GLN A 43 -17.67 -23.84 21.37
CA GLN A 43 -17.98 -23.99 19.95
C GLN A 43 -17.23 -25.16 19.31
N ILE A 44 -15.92 -25.26 19.55
CA ILE A 44 -15.07 -26.30 18.96
C ILE A 44 -15.39 -27.69 19.54
N SER A 45 -15.62 -27.79 20.85
CA SER A 45 -15.87 -29.06 21.54
C SER A 45 -17.20 -29.71 21.17
N ASN A 46 -18.17 -28.96 20.66
CA ASN A 46 -19.41 -29.52 20.12
C ASN A 46 -19.22 -30.33 18.82
N GLU A 47 -18.09 -30.18 18.14
CA GLU A 47 -17.87 -30.88 16.88
C GLU A 47 -17.39 -32.33 17.07
N TYR A 48 -16.89 -32.69 18.25
CA TYR A 48 -16.38 -34.04 18.55
C TYR A 48 -16.87 -34.55 19.91
N ASP A 49 -17.08 -35.86 20.04
CA ASP A 49 -17.59 -36.50 21.26
C ASP A 49 -16.50 -37.24 22.06
N ASP A 50 -16.83 -37.72 23.26
CA ASP A 50 -15.92 -38.49 24.13
C ASP A 50 -15.41 -39.81 23.51
N ALA A 51 -16.07 -40.31 22.45
CA ALA A 51 -15.69 -41.54 21.74
C ALA A 51 -14.81 -41.29 20.50
N THR A 52 -14.56 -40.02 20.14
CA THR A 52 -13.81 -39.64 18.95
C THR A 52 -12.30 -39.84 19.15
N TRP A 53 -11.69 -40.59 18.23
CA TRP A 53 -10.24 -40.74 18.10
C TRP A 53 -9.77 -40.07 16.81
N LEU A 54 -8.74 -39.22 16.92
CA LEU A 54 -8.08 -38.63 15.75
C LEU A 54 -6.71 -39.28 15.58
N GLN A 55 -6.40 -39.71 14.37
CA GLN A 55 -5.10 -40.27 13.99
C GLN A 55 -4.37 -39.29 13.06
N PHE A 56 -3.18 -38.85 13.47
CA PHE A 56 -2.28 -37.99 12.72
C PHE A 56 -1.19 -38.83 12.06
N ASP A 57 -1.15 -38.80 10.74
CA ASP A 57 -0.07 -39.39 9.96
C ASP A 57 0.96 -38.30 9.64
N LEU A 58 2.18 -38.47 10.14
CA LEU A 58 3.28 -37.56 9.90
C LEU A 58 3.93 -37.93 8.56
N LYS A 59 3.51 -37.24 7.50
CA LYS A 59 4.02 -37.42 6.14
C LYS A 59 4.97 -36.28 5.80
N SER A 60 6.28 -36.52 5.92
CA SER A 60 7.37 -35.53 5.79
C SER A 60 7.53 -34.60 7.01
N ALA A 61 8.68 -33.90 7.07
CA ALA A 61 8.98 -32.94 8.13
C ALA A 61 8.23 -31.60 8.00
N GLU A 62 7.55 -31.36 6.88
CA GLU A 62 6.98 -30.05 6.53
C GLU A 62 5.46 -30.00 6.66
N ASN A 63 4.76 -31.10 6.38
CA ASN A 63 3.29 -31.16 6.43
C ASN A 63 2.81 -32.31 7.32
N MET A 64 1.74 -32.07 8.07
CA MET A 64 1.08 -33.09 8.88
C MET A 64 -0.37 -33.21 8.46
N TYR A 65 -0.86 -34.44 8.27
CA TYR A 65 -2.24 -34.69 7.88
C TYR A 65 -2.87 -35.77 8.75
N ALA A 66 -4.14 -35.59 9.08
CA ALA A 66 -4.93 -36.49 9.90
C ALA A 66 -6.31 -36.63 9.27
N SER A 67 -6.87 -37.83 9.33
CA SER A 67 -8.30 -38.02 9.01
C SER A 67 -8.91 -39.07 9.92
N GLY A 68 -10.21 -38.96 10.16
CA GLY A 68 -10.93 -39.89 11.03
C GLY A 68 -12.42 -39.88 10.75
N VAL A 69 -13.11 -40.95 11.14
CA VAL A 69 -14.57 -41.04 11.06
C VAL A 69 -15.11 -41.50 12.40
N THR A 70 -16.10 -40.80 12.92
CA THR A 70 -16.89 -41.25 14.08
C THR A 70 -18.36 -41.44 13.70
N LYS A 71 -19.07 -42.21 14.52
CA LYS A 71 -20.51 -42.40 14.42
C LYS A 71 -21.19 -41.50 15.46
N THR A 72 -22.13 -40.69 15.02
CA THR A 72 -22.90 -39.80 15.90
C THR A 72 -24.30 -40.34 16.17
N ILE A 73 -24.93 -39.83 17.23
CA ILE A 73 -26.32 -40.16 17.56
C ILE A 73 -27.28 -39.37 16.65
N GLU A 74 -26.96 -38.11 16.42
CA GLU A 74 -27.73 -37.17 15.60
C GLU A 74 -27.30 -37.21 14.13
N ASP A 75 -28.27 -36.97 13.24
CA ASP A 75 -28.04 -36.85 11.81
C ASP A 75 -27.82 -35.39 11.45
N GLU A 76 -26.57 -35.07 11.10
CA GLU A 76 -26.15 -33.71 10.76
C GLU A 76 -25.93 -33.52 9.25
N SER A 77 -26.34 -34.47 8.41
CA SER A 77 -26.09 -34.45 6.96
C SER A 77 -26.77 -33.32 6.19
N ALA A 78 -27.66 -32.58 6.84
CA ALA A 78 -28.30 -31.38 6.30
C ALA A 78 -27.51 -30.09 6.57
N ARG A 79 -26.40 -30.12 7.33
CA ARG A 79 -25.58 -28.93 7.57
C ARG A 79 -24.95 -28.45 6.26
N LEU A 80 -25.00 -27.15 6.03
CA LEU A 80 -24.41 -26.48 4.88
C LEU A 80 -22.88 -26.52 4.94
N ASP A 81 -22.26 -26.39 3.76
CA ASP A 81 -20.84 -26.13 3.64
C ASP A 81 -20.54 -24.67 4.01
N ALA A 82 -19.65 -24.48 5.00
CA ALA A 82 -19.23 -23.16 5.45
C ALA A 82 -17.84 -22.77 4.89
N THR A 83 -17.10 -23.71 4.29
CA THR A 83 -15.77 -23.46 3.71
C THR A 83 -15.75 -22.33 2.66
N PRO A 84 -16.78 -22.08 1.83
CA PRO A 84 -16.81 -20.96 0.89
C PRO A 84 -16.59 -19.59 1.52
N LEU A 85 -16.92 -19.41 2.81
CA LEU A 85 -16.69 -18.15 3.53
C LEU A 85 -15.21 -17.78 3.62
N LEU A 86 -14.26 -18.73 3.50
CA LEU A 86 -12.83 -18.44 3.45
C LEU A 86 -12.46 -17.49 2.30
N SER A 87 -13.20 -17.51 1.19
CA SER A 87 -12.93 -16.66 0.03
C SER A 87 -13.25 -15.17 0.26
N TYR A 88 -14.05 -14.88 1.28
CA TYR A 88 -14.38 -13.52 1.71
C TYR A 88 -13.43 -12.99 2.80
N LEU A 89 -12.64 -13.88 3.42
CA LEU A 89 -11.71 -13.49 4.46
C LEU A 89 -10.45 -12.83 3.87
N PRO A 90 -9.87 -11.82 4.53
CA PRO A 90 -8.60 -11.22 4.17
C PRO A 90 -7.41 -12.16 4.35
N THR A 91 -6.30 -11.96 3.62
CA THR A 91 -5.06 -12.73 3.89
C THR A 91 -4.48 -12.49 5.28
N GLU A 92 -4.82 -11.36 5.91
CA GLU A 92 -4.38 -11.02 7.28
C GLU A 92 -5.15 -11.82 8.34
N THR A 93 -6.15 -12.63 7.97
CA THR A 93 -6.83 -13.50 8.93
C THR A 93 -5.84 -14.44 9.62
N GLU A 94 -5.71 -14.29 10.94
CA GLU A 94 -4.86 -15.12 11.80
C GLU A 94 -5.60 -16.36 12.29
N SER A 95 -6.90 -16.23 12.53
CA SER A 95 -7.75 -17.34 12.95
C SER A 95 -9.16 -17.15 12.43
N ALA A 96 -9.79 -18.26 12.06
CA ALA A 96 -11.19 -18.29 11.65
C ALA A 96 -11.86 -19.58 12.10
N LEU A 97 -13.13 -19.46 12.49
CA LEU A 97 -14.02 -20.57 12.73
C LEU A 97 -15.23 -20.41 11.83
N LEU A 98 -15.46 -21.38 10.95
CA LEU A 98 -16.57 -21.42 10.02
C LEU A 98 -17.50 -22.56 10.41
N TYR A 99 -18.80 -22.31 10.40
CA TYR A 99 -19.80 -23.23 10.89
C TYR A 99 -21.08 -23.12 10.03
N GLY A 100 -21.50 -24.25 9.46
CA GLY A 100 -22.74 -24.37 8.68
C GLY A 100 -23.85 -25.01 9.51
N THR A 101 -25.01 -24.36 9.52
CA THR A 101 -26.29 -24.90 10.00
C THR A 101 -27.11 -25.45 8.82
N ILE A 102 -28.37 -25.79 9.06
CA ILE A 102 -29.30 -26.18 7.99
C ILE A 102 -29.73 -24.95 7.17
N ASP A 103 -29.77 -23.77 7.79
CA ASP A 103 -30.37 -22.57 7.20
C ASP A 103 -29.33 -21.52 6.80
N TYR A 104 -28.13 -21.52 7.38
CA TYR A 104 -27.10 -20.52 7.11
C TYR A 104 -25.68 -21.01 7.41
N SER A 105 -24.69 -20.33 6.83
CA SER A 105 -23.28 -20.46 7.19
C SER A 105 -22.83 -19.21 7.93
N ILE A 106 -22.05 -19.40 8.99
CA ILE A 106 -21.44 -18.31 9.76
C ILE A 106 -19.92 -18.48 9.81
N GLY A 107 -19.19 -17.37 9.75
CA GLY A 107 -17.76 -17.31 9.96
C GLY A 107 -17.42 -16.33 11.07
N ILE A 108 -16.51 -16.69 11.96
CA ILE A 108 -15.97 -15.82 13.00
C ILE A 108 -14.47 -15.74 12.75
N ALA A 109 -13.96 -14.58 12.39
CA ALA A 109 -12.56 -14.40 11.99
C ALA A 109 -11.88 -13.28 12.75
N SER A 110 -10.59 -13.44 13.05
CA SER A 110 -9.73 -12.42 13.64
C SER A 110 -8.77 -11.89 12.57
N CYS A 111 -8.87 -10.60 12.26
CA CYS A 111 -8.00 -9.90 11.33
C CYS A 111 -7.33 -8.71 12.06
N PRO A 112 -6.03 -8.79 12.39
CA PRO A 112 -5.30 -7.87 13.29
C PRO A 112 -4.96 -6.52 12.62
N TYR A 113 -5.98 -5.81 12.11
CA TYR A 113 -5.77 -4.54 11.43
C TYR A 113 -5.20 -3.46 12.36
N VAL A 114 -5.60 -3.46 13.63
CA VAL A 114 -5.13 -2.50 14.64
C VAL A 114 -4.63 -3.26 15.88
N ALA A 115 -3.44 -2.92 16.37
CA ALA A 115 -2.92 -3.47 17.62
C ALA A 115 -3.36 -2.58 18.79
N ILE A 116 -4.44 -2.94 19.47
CA ILE A 116 -4.91 -2.26 20.67
C ILE A 116 -4.79 -3.21 21.86
N GLU A 117 -4.02 -2.79 22.86
CA GLU A 117 -3.88 -3.51 24.12
C GLU A 117 -5.21 -3.50 24.88
N GLY A 118 -5.67 -4.67 25.35
CA GLY A 118 -6.90 -4.80 26.15
C GLY A 118 -8.23 -4.82 25.38
N GLU A 119 -8.22 -4.61 24.06
CA GLU A 119 -9.43 -4.70 23.22
C GLU A 119 -9.27 -5.67 22.02
N PRO A 120 -9.01 -6.97 22.28
CA PRO A 120 -8.73 -7.95 21.23
C PRO A 120 -9.90 -8.17 20.26
N ASP A 121 -11.14 -7.98 20.71
CA ASP A 121 -12.34 -8.18 19.91
C ASP A 121 -12.57 -7.09 18.85
N GLN A 122 -11.83 -5.97 18.90
CA GLN A 122 -11.84 -4.95 17.83
C GLN A 122 -11.52 -5.52 16.45
N ASN A 123 -10.67 -6.54 16.41
CA ASN A 123 -10.18 -7.19 15.20
C ASN A 123 -11.05 -8.39 14.78
N THR A 124 -12.19 -8.61 15.44
CA THR A 124 -13.08 -9.72 15.13
C THR A 124 -14.13 -9.32 14.10
N PHE A 125 -14.41 -10.22 13.17
CA PHE A 125 -15.39 -10.09 12.10
C PHE A 125 -16.33 -11.30 12.11
N ILE A 126 -17.63 -11.05 11.94
CA ILE A 126 -18.64 -12.11 11.82
C ILE A 126 -19.21 -12.07 10.42
N LEU A 127 -19.04 -13.15 9.66
CA LEU A 127 -19.56 -13.35 8.32
C LEU A 127 -20.84 -14.18 8.43
N TYR A 128 -21.89 -13.79 7.73
CA TYR A 128 -23.17 -14.49 7.71
C TYR A 128 -23.67 -14.66 6.28
N GLN A 129 -24.05 -15.88 5.92
CA GLN A 129 -24.59 -16.23 4.62
C GLN A 129 -25.85 -17.07 4.80
N ASP A 130 -26.99 -16.55 4.36
CA ASP A 130 -28.30 -17.21 4.43
C ASP A 130 -28.50 -18.12 3.20
N SER A 131 -28.90 -19.38 3.41
CA SER A 131 -29.16 -20.33 2.34
C SER A 131 -30.40 -20.00 1.47
N GLY A 132 -31.32 -19.18 1.99
CA GLY A 132 -32.55 -18.78 1.31
C GLY A 132 -32.43 -17.57 0.38
N ILE A 133 -31.29 -16.88 0.40
CA ILE A 133 -31.09 -15.65 -0.38
C ILE A 133 -30.55 -16.03 -1.76
N GLN A 134 -31.33 -15.82 -2.83
CA GLN A 134 -30.79 -15.82 -4.19
C GLN A 134 -29.70 -14.75 -4.29
N ALA A 135 -28.58 -15.09 -4.93
CA ALA A 135 -27.41 -14.21 -5.12
C ALA A 135 -27.86 -12.75 -5.30
N ARG A 136 -27.61 -11.92 -4.28
CA ARG A 136 -27.98 -10.51 -4.32
C ARG A 136 -27.15 -9.87 -5.43
N ILE A 137 -27.80 -9.32 -6.45
CA ILE A 137 -27.15 -8.45 -7.44
C ILE A 137 -27.05 -7.04 -6.81
N SER A 138 -26.51 -6.93 -5.60
CA SER A 138 -26.19 -5.66 -4.97
C SER A 138 -24.71 -5.37 -5.17
N ASN A 139 -24.39 -4.13 -5.56
CA ASN A 139 -23.02 -3.65 -5.43
C ASN A 139 -22.65 -3.71 -3.95
N PRO A 140 -21.44 -4.20 -3.61
CA PRO A 140 -20.96 -4.17 -2.24
C PRO A 140 -21.10 -2.77 -1.62
N GLY A 141 -21.56 -2.69 -0.38
CA GLY A 141 -21.93 -1.41 0.24
C GLY A 141 -21.89 -1.42 1.76
N PHE A 142 -21.78 -0.22 2.33
CA PHE A 142 -21.76 0.03 3.79
C PHE A 142 -23.19 0.28 4.30
N ILE A 143 -23.55 -0.36 5.41
CA ILE A 143 -24.78 -0.09 6.16
C ILE A 143 -24.37 0.23 7.60
N ASP A 144 -24.49 1.51 7.96
CA ASP A 144 -23.66 2.10 9.01
C ASP A 144 -23.86 1.50 10.42
N GLN A 145 -25.05 1.07 10.85
CA GLN A 145 -25.25 0.67 12.26
C GLN A 145 -26.37 -0.36 12.46
N GLY A 146 -26.11 -1.37 13.29
CA GLY A 146 -27.09 -2.37 13.70
C GLY A 146 -26.69 -3.14 14.96
N VAL A 147 -27.59 -4.02 15.41
CA VAL A 147 -27.32 -5.01 16.45
C VAL A 147 -26.92 -6.32 15.76
N LEU A 148 -25.88 -6.98 16.28
CA LEU A 148 -25.47 -8.28 15.78
C LEU A 148 -26.63 -9.28 15.98
N PRO A 149 -27.11 -9.95 14.91
CA PRO A 149 -28.22 -10.88 15.04
C PRO A 149 -27.92 -12.04 15.99
N ASP A 150 -28.97 -12.57 16.61
CA ASP A 150 -28.85 -13.77 17.41
C ASP A 150 -28.78 -15.02 16.53
N PHE A 151 -27.57 -15.53 16.31
CA PHE A 151 -27.35 -16.80 15.59
C PHE A 151 -27.49 -17.99 16.54
N GLU A 152 -28.43 -18.88 16.25
CA GLU A 152 -28.59 -20.13 16.98
C GLU A 152 -27.34 -21.02 16.87
N GLY A 153 -26.95 -21.64 17.98
CA GLY A 153 -25.77 -22.53 18.02
C GLY A 153 -24.41 -21.82 17.97
N VAL A 154 -24.38 -20.49 18.06
CA VAL A 154 -23.14 -19.69 18.10
C VAL A 154 -22.94 -19.10 19.50
N TYR A 155 -21.90 -19.57 20.20
CA TYR A 155 -21.66 -19.16 21.59
C TYR A 155 -20.85 -17.87 21.73
N PHE A 156 -20.06 -17.54 20.71
CA PHE A 156 -19.15 -16.40 20.78
C PHE A 156 -19.87 -15.07 20.51
N ARG A 157 -19.72 -14.11 21.45
CA ARG A 157 -20.28 -12.76 21.35
C ARG A 157 -19.21 -11.70 21.61
N PRO A 158 -18.83 -10.92 20.59
CA PRO A 158 -17.97 -9.75 20.79
C PRO A 158 -18.63 -8.70 21.68
N LYS A 159 -17.84 -7.87 22.38
CA LYS A 159 -18.38 -6.80 23.24
C LYS A 159 -19.12 -5.74 22.43
N TRP A 160 -18.76 -5.58 21.15
CA TRP A 160 -19.41 -4.67 20.22
C TRP A 160 -20.71 -5.21 19.61
N SER A 161 -21.20 -6.39 20.02
CA SER A 161 -22.43 -6.99 19.48
C SER A 161 -23.69 -6.12 19.57
N ALA A 162 -23.75 -5.19 20.53
CA ALA A 162 -24.87 -4.25 20.68
C ALA A 162 -24.85 -3.10 19.67
N GLU A 163 -23.66 -2.73 19.16
CA GLU A 163 -23.45 -1.61 18.23
C GLU A 163 -22.36 -2.03 17.23
N CYS A 164 -22.80 -2.51 16.07
CA CYS A 164 -21.91 -3.01 15.03
C CYS A 164 -22.19 -2.35 13.68
N VAL A 165 -21.20 -2.42 12.80
CA VAL A 165 -21.30 -1.99 11.40
C VAL A 165 -21.49 -3.23 10.54
N ARG A 166 -22.40 -3.16 9.56
CA ARG A 166 -22.65 -4.23 8.60
C ARG A 166 -22.16 -3.83 7.20
N LEU A 167 -21.43 -4.73 6.56
CA LEU A 167 -21.00 -4.65 5.18
C LEU A 167 -21.72 -5.74 4.38
N GLU A 168 -22.24 -5.39 3.21
CA GLU A 168 -22.75 -6.39 2.28
C GLU A 168 -21.69 -6.69 1.22
N LEU A 169 -21.21 -7.94 1.15
CA LEU A 169 -20.25 -8.43 0.17
C LEU A 169 -20.88 -9.52 -0.68
N GLY A 170 -21.60 -9.14 -1.74
CA GLY A 170 -22.36 -10.10 -2.55
C GLY A 170 -23.51 -10.72 -1.75
N ASP A 171 -23.43 -12.02 -1.48
CA ASP A 171 -24.41 -12.78 -0.69
C ASP A 171 -24.00 -12.97 0.78
N VAL A 172 -22.88 -12.38 1.21
CA VAL A 172 -22.38 -12.46 2.59
C VAL A 172 -22.48 -11.11 3.29
N ASP A 173 -23.03 -11.12 4.49
CA ASP A 173 -23.02 -9.99 5.41
C ASP A 173 -21.82 -10.09 6.35
N VAL A 174 -21.03 -9.03 6.47
CA VAL A 174 -19.89 -8.95 7.39
C VAL A 174 -20.16 -7.92 8.48
N TYR A 175 -20.11 -8.35 9.74
CA TYR A 175 -20.30 -7.51 10.92
C TYR A 175 -18.97 -7.25 11.62
N CYS A 176 -18.75 -6.01 12.03
CA CYS A 176 -17.53 -5.60 12.74
C CYS A 176 -17.79 -4.42 13.69
N LYS A 177 -16.77 -4.03 14.47
CA LYS A 177 -16.89 -3.02 15.52
C LYS A 177 -17.25 -1.62 15.02
N ASN A 178 -16.63 -1.14 13.93
CA ASN A 178 -16.74 0.25 13.49
C ASN A 178 -16.37 0.44 12.00
N ASP A 179 -16.63 1.64 11.46
CA ASP A 179 -16.40 1.98 10.06
C ASP A 179 -14.94 1.83 9.63
N GLN A 180 -13.99 2.02 10.54
CA GLN A 180 -12.56 1.90 10.23
C GLN A 180 -12.19 0.44 9.91
N GLN A 181 -12.64 -0.49 10.76
CA GLN A 181 -12.49 -1.93 10.53
C GLN A 181 -13.24 -2.36 9.26
N ALA A 182 -14.44 -1.82 9.07
CA ALA A 182 -15.28 -2.11 7.92
C ALA A 182 -14.61 -1.70 6.60
N LYS A 183 -14.04 -0.49 6.54
CA LYS A 183 -13.33 0.04 5.38
C LYS A 183 -12.09 -0.79 5.05
N ARG A 184 -11.30 -1.18 6.05
CA ARG A 184 -10.13 -2.05 5.83
C ARG A 184 -10.51 -3.41 5.27
N PHE A 185 -11.50 -4.07 5.87
CA PHE A 185 -12.00 -5.36 5.36
C PHE A 185 -12.52 -5.24 3.92
N TYR A 186 -13.26 -4.17 3.65
CA TYR A 186 -13.78 -3.91 2.31
C TYR A 186 -12.67 -3.65 1.28
N ASN A 187 -11.65 -2.87 1.64
CA ASN A 187 -10.50 -2.62 0.78
C ASN A 187 -9.75 -3.92 0.46
N ASP A 188 -9.57 -4.81 1.44
CA ASP A 188 -8.95 -6.12 1.22
C ASP A 188 -9.77 -7.00 0.28
N TYR A 189 -11.10 -6.98 0.42
CA TYR A 189 -12.01 -7.67 -0.49
C TYR A 189 -11.88 -7.14 -1.93
N LEU A 190 -11.89 -5.81 -2.12
CA LEU A 190 -11.71 -5.17 -3.43
C LEU A 190 -10.32 -5.41 -4.02
N ALA A 191 -9.30 -5.46 -3.17
CA ALA A 191 -7.93 -5.73 -3.57
C ALA A 191 -7.70 -7.20 -3.98
N TYR A 192 -8.73 -8.06 -3.92
CA TYR A 192 -8.60 -9.51 -4.08
C TYR A 192 -7.55 -10.09 -3.12
N ASN A 193 -7.40 -9.47 -1.95
CA ASN A 193 -6.49 -9.89 -0.90
C ASN A 193 -7.13 -11.01 -0.07
N ARG A 194 -7.51 -12.10 -0.72
CA ARG A 194 -8.32 -13.19 -0.15
C ARG A 194 -7.45 -14.18 0.59
N PHE A 195 -7.97 -14.71 1.69
CA PHE A 195 -7.31 -15.75 2.47
C PHE A 195 -6.96 -16.98 1.64
N THR A 196 -7.81 -17.34 0.69
CA THR A 196 -7.59 -18.46 -0.23
C THR A 196 -6.43 -18.25 -1.20
N ASP A 197 -5.95 -17.01 -1.36
CA ASP A 197 -4.79 -16.66 -2.18
C ASP A 197 -3.50 -16.62 -1.33
N ALA A 198 -3.59 -16.78 0.00
CA ALA A 198 -2.44 -16.77 0.91
C ALA A 198 -1.52 -17.97 0.65
N ASN A 199 -0.20 -17.76 0.75
CA ASN A 199 0.79 -18.83 0.53
C ASN A 199 0.60 -19.99 1.52
N ALA A 200 0.22 -19.69 2.76
CA ALA A 200 -0.08 -20.70 3.76
C ALA A 200 -1.32 -21.54 3.40
N TYR A 201 -2.37 -20.91 2.84
CA TYR A 201 -3.58 -21.61 2.43
C TYR A 201 -3.34 -22.47 1.19
N THR A 202 -2.74 -21.90 0.15
CA THR A 202 -2.48 -22.61 -1.12
C THR A 202 -1.65 -23.88 -0.90
N SER A 203 -0.69 -23.83 0.03
CA SER A 203 0.11 -25.00 0.44
C SER A 203 -0.69 -26.12 1.12
N LEU A 204 -1.84 -25.79 1.74
CA LEU A 204 -2.75 -26.76 2.38
C LEU A 204 -4.00 -27.04 1.55
N SER A 205 -4.22 -26.31 0.45
CA SER A 205 -5.51 -26.26 -0.27
C SER A 205 -5.98 -27.63 -0.77
N GLU A 206 -5.07 -28.51 -1.20
CA GLU A 206 -5.41 -29.88 -1.63
C GLU A 206 -6.00 -30.74 -0.50
N THR A 207 -5.81 -30.34 0.75
CA THR A 207 -6.29 -31.06 1.94
C THR A 207 -7.51 -30.43 2.58
N ILE A 208 -7.93 -29.27 2.08
CA ILE A 208 -9.12 -28.56 2.51
C ILE A 208 -10.28 -29.00 1.63
N SER A 209 -11.35 -29.45 2.26
CA SER A 209 -12.56 -29.98 1.64
C SER A 209 -13.76 -29.08 1.94
N ASN A 210 -14.88 -29.35 1.27
CA ASN A 210 -16.17 -28.73 1.58
C ASN A 210 -16.68 -29.26 2.92
N ALA A 211 -16.76 -28.42 3.95
CA ALA A 211 -16.99 -28.84 5.32
C ALA A 211 -18.02 -27.98 6.04
N SER A 212 -18.86 -28.64 6.84
CA SER A 212 -19.83 -27.97 7.71
C SER A 212 -19.18 -27.28 8.91
N PHE A 213 -17.93 -27.61 9.21
CA PHE A 213 -17.11 -26.89 10.18
C PHE A 213 -15.68 -26.76 9.69
N THR A 214 -15.07 -25.59 9.87
CA THR A 214 -13.64 -25.36 9.60
C THR A 214 -13.06 -24.46 10.69
N LEU A 215 -12.07 -24.95 11.43
CA LEU A 215 -11.21 -24.16 12.30
C LEU A 215 -9.87 -23.93 11.59
N LEU A 216 -9.48 -22.68 11.47
CA LEU A 216 -8.24 -22.22 10.89
C LEU A 216 -7.46 -21.44 11.93
N LEU A 217 -6.16 -21.73 12.06
CA LEU A 217 -5.22 -20.99 12.89
C LEU A 217 -3.93 -20.75 12.11
N ARG A 218 -3.29 -19.60 12.30
CA ARG A 218 -1.99 -19.26 11.74
C ARG A 218 -1.06 -18.73 12.80
N THR A 219 0.25 -18.73 12.51
CA THR A 219 1.17 -17.95 13.34
C THR A 219 0.77 -16.48 13.25
N PRO A 220 0.64 -15.77 14.39
CA PRO A 220 0.36 -14.35 14.37
C PRO A 220 1.43 -13.58 13.61
N ASN A 221 1.00 -12.66 12.74
CA ASN A 221 1.91 -11.81 11.96
C ASN A 221 2.30 -10.54 12.73
N ARG A 222 1.55 -10.20 13.79
CA ARG A 222 1.75 -9.01 14.63
C ARG A 222 1.71 -9.42 16.10
N HIS A 223 2.34 -8.62 16.98
CA HIS A 223 2.19 -8.75 18.42
C HIS A 223 0.80 -8.24 18.85
N THR A 224 -0.28 -8.88 18.39
CA THR A 224 -1.65 -8.49 18.70
C THR A 224 -2.23 -9.33 19.83
N THR A 225 -3.02 -8.67 20.68
CA THR A 225 -3.87 -9.35 21.67
C THR A 225 -4.91 -10.19 20.93
N GLU A 226 -4.97 -11.49 21.18
CA GLU A 226 -5.85 -12.42 20.46
C GLU A 226 -7.26 -12.46 21.06
N ALA A 227 -8.30 -12.51 20.22
CA ALA A 227 -9.70 -12.59 20.65
C ALA A 227 -10.14 -14.03 21.00
N PHE A 228 -9.56 -15.01 20.31
CA PHE A 228 -10.00 -16.42 20.38
C PHE A 228 -9.05 -17.30 21.16
N LEU A 229 -7.77 -16.96 21.11
CA LEU A 229 -6.66 -17.73 21.64
C LEU A 229 -6.17 -17.07 22.93
N LYS A 230 -5.72 -17.89 23.89
CA LYS A 230 -5.26 -17.42 25.20
C LYS A 230 -3.78 -17.04 25.19
N ASP A 231 -2.94 -17.83 24.52
CA ASP A 231 -1.50 -17.63 24.38
C ASP A 231 -0.97 -18.42 23.17
N ILE A 232 -0.65 -17.76 22.05
CA ILE A 232 0.24 -18.33 21.01
C ILE A 232 1.63 -17.70 21.15
N ASP A 233 2.64 -18.54 21.39
CA ASP A 233 4.04 -18.12 21.44
C ASP A 233 4.52 -17.68 20.04
N SER A 234 5.17 -16.51 19.95
CA SER A 234 5.84 -16.05 18.72
C SER A 234 6.97 -16.98 18.25
N LYS A 235 7.38 -17.93 19.08
CA LYS A 235 8.31 -19.02 18.72
C LYS A 235 7.63 -20.24 18.07
N ASN A 236 6.31 -20.21 17.88
CA ASN A 236 5.60 -21.27 17.18
C ASN A 236 6.15 -21.41 15.75
N GLN A 237 6.48 -22.64 15.36
CA GLN A 237 7.08 -22.94 14.05
C GLN A 237 6.04 -23.44 13.03
N LEU A 238 4.77 -23.58 13.44
CA LEU A 238 3.67 -23.95 12.54
C LEU A 238 3.09 -22.69 11.89
N ASN A 239 3.14 -22.61 10.56
CA ASN A 239 2.60 -21.49 9.78
C ASN A 239 1.08 -21.46 9.79
N ALA A 240 0.44 -22.65 9.68
CA ALA A 240 -1.00 -22.79 9.62
C ALA A 240 -1.48 -24.16 10.13
N ILE A 241 -2.69 -24.19 10.67
CA ILE A 241 -3.43 -25.36 11.08
C ILE A 241 -4.85 -25.22 10.52
N VAL A 242 -5.37 -26.30 9.93
CA VAL A 242 -6.76 -26.43 9.52
C VAL A 242 -7.34 -27.70 10.15
N PHE A 243 -8.52 -27.60 10.75
CA PHE A 243 -9.31 -28.72 11.23
C PHE A 243 -10.71 -28.60 10.66
N GLN A 244 -11.22 -29.66 10.02
CA GLN A 244 -12.56 -29.66 9.46
C GLN A 244 -13.40 -30.83 9.93
N THR A 245 -14.72 -30.61 9.93
CA THR A 245 -15.71 -31.66 10.12
C THR A 245 -16.65 -31.68 8.93
N ASN A 246 -16.74 -32.83 8.24
CA ASN A 246 -17.73 -33.08 7.19
C ASN A 246 -18.83 -33.99 7.74
N THR A 247 -20.08 -33.66 7.42
CA THR A 247 -21.26 -34.34 7.96
C THR A 247 -22.19 -34.94 6.89
N GLU A 248 -21.78 -34.93 5.62
CA GLU A 248 -22.58 -35.34 4.45
C GLU A 248 -23.23 -36.74 4.55
N ILE A 249 -22.66 -37.65 5.36
CA ILE A 249 -23.19 -39.00 5.55
C ILE A 249 -24.04 -39.05 6.82
N PRO A 250 -25.31 -39.50 6.74
CA PRO A 250 -26.17 -39.62 7.91
C PRO A 250 -25.53 -40.33 9.10
N LYS A 251 -25.55 -39.67 10.26
CA LYS A 251 -25.01 -40.16 11.54
C LYS A 251 -23.52 -40.53 11.51
N ARG A 252 -22.75 -39.91 10.61
CA ARG A 252 -21.29 -40.03 10.58
C ARG A 252 -20.67 -38.64 10.46
N LYS A 253 -19.62 -38.40 11.25
CA LYS A 253 -18.76 -37.23 11.09
C LYS A 253 -17.40 -37.68 10.61
N HIS A 254 -16.94 -37.09 9.52
CA HIS A 254 -15.56 -37.21 9.07
C HIS A 254 -14.78 -35.99 9.57
N PHE A 255 -13.59 -36.22 10.08
CA PHE A 255 -12.68 -35.18 10.52
C PHE A 255 -11.47 -35.17 9.63
N SER A 256 -10.99 -33.97 9.29
CA SER A 256 -9.68 -33.78 8.70
C SER A 256 -8.89 -32.80 9.53
N PHE A 257 -7.59 -33.00 9.58
CA PHE A 257 -6.66 -32.05 10.15
C PHE A 257 -5.46 -31.93 9.23
N ALA A 258 -5.00 -30.71 9.03
CA ALA A 258 -3.80 -30.39 8.28
C ALA A 258 -3.00 -29.34 9.06
N ALA A 259 -1.69 -29.50 9.11
CA ALA A 259 -0.79 -28.49 9.67
C ALA A 259 0.43 -28.31 8.78
N LEU A 260 0.82 -27.05 8.60
CA LEU A 260 1.93 -26.61 7.76
C LEU A 260 3.07 -26.10 8.64
N HIS A 261 4.25 -26.65 8.42
CA HIS A 261 5.52 -26.19 8.96
C HIS A 261 6.49 -25.98 7.79
N HIS A 262 6.67 -24.73 7.38
CA HIS A 262 7.59 -24.35 6.32
C HIS A 262 8.25 -23.02 6.65
N ARG A 263 9.57 -23.07 6.95
CA ARG A 263 10.34 -21.91 7.40
C ARG A 263 10.48 -20.81 6.35
N GLU A 264 10.28 -21.12 5.07
CA GLU A 264 10.44 -20.18 3.97
C GLU A 264 9.13 -19.58 3.45
N ILE A 265 7.96 -20.04 3.92
CA ILE A 265 6.68 -19.45 3.50
C ILE A 265 6.53 -18.09 4.17
N LYS A 266 6.64 -17.03 3.37
CA LYS A 266 6.33 -15.65 3.74
C LYS A 266 5.18 -15.16 2.88
N GLU A 267 4.24 -14.44 3.49
CA GLU A 267 3.23 -13.72 2.72
C GLU A 267 3.88 -12.52 2.02
N GLY A 268 3.49 -12.26 0.78
CA GLY A 268 3.96 -11.13 -0.01
C GLY A 268 2.82 -10.51 -0.81
N LEU A 269 3.03 -9.32 -1.36
CA LEU A 269 2.04 -8.72 -2.25
C LEU A 269 1.90 -9.56 -3.52
N LYS A 270 0.65 -9.66 -4.01
CA LYS A 270 0.34 -10.33 -5.26
C LYS A 270 0.85 -9.49 -6.43
N SER A 271 1.78 -10.04 -7.21
CA SER A 271 2.19 -9.44 -8.48
C SER A 271 1.06 -9.56 -9.50
N ILE A 272 0.75 -8.45 -10.16
CA ILE A 272 -0.26 -8.39 -11.23
C ILE A 272 0.41 -8.66 -12.58
N TRP A 273 1.54 -8.00 -12.80
CA TRP A 273 2.38 -8.17 -13.99
C TRP A 273 3.82 -7.78 -13.69
N THR A 274 4.73 -8.31 -14.49
CA THR A 274 6.13 -7.92 -14.57
C THR A 274 6.47 -7.64 -16.02
N CYS A 275 7.16 -6.54 -16.29
CA CYS A 275 7.74 -6.25 -17.58
C CYS A 275 9.26 -6.05 -17.47
N GLU A 276 9.98 -6.47 -18.50
CA GLU A 276 11.44 -6.36 -18.56
C GLU A 276 11.84 -5.14 -19.41
N LEU A 277 12.60 -4.23 -18.81
CA LEU A 277 13.28 -3.12 -19.48
C LEU A 277 14.68 -3.56 -19.91
N GLU A 278 15.28 -2.89 -20.89
CA GLU A 278 16.64 -3.23 -21.34
C GLU A 278 17.70 -2.95 -20.28
N LYS A 279 17.46 -1.95 -19.43
CA LYS A 279 18.27 -1.61 -18.27
C LYS A 279 17.42 -1.19 -17.07
N PRO A 280 18.01 -1.16 -15.86
CA PRO A 280 17.37 -0.58 -14.69
C PRO A 280 16.95 0.86 -14.94
N ILE A 281 15.87 1.24 -14.27
CA ILE A 281 15.34 2.61 -14.27
C ILE A 281 16.42 3.61 -13.83
N SER A 282 16.53 4.71 -14.57
CA SER A 282 17.32 5.89 -14.18
C SER A 282 16.43 7.02 -13.67
N ASN A 283 15.28 7.27 -14.30
CA ASN A 283 14.35 8.33 -13.94
C ASN A 283 12.87 7.88 -14.02
N GLY A 284 12.03 8.60 -13.28
CA GLY A 284 10.62 8.23 -13.08
C GLY A 284 10.49 7.09 -12.06
N PRO A 285 9.43 6.27 -12.15
CA PRO A 285 8.31 6.34 -13.09
C PRO A 285 7.41 7.58 -12.91
N TRP A 286 6.72 7.99 -13.98
CA TRP A 286 5.71 9.06 -13.97
C TRP A 286 4.37 8.56 -14.51
N PRO A 287 3.24 9.06 -13.97
CA PRO A 287 1.92 8.73 -14.49
C PRO A 287 1.66 9.46 -15.80
N PHE A 288 0.93 8.81 -16.71
CA PHE A 288 0.40 9.41 -17.93
C PHE A 288 -1.03 8.94 -18.18
N LEU A 289 -2.00 9.85 -18.20
CA LEU A 289 -3.41 9.56 -18.43
C LEU A 289 -3.69 9.35 -19.90
N ASN A 290 -4.11 8.13 -20.25
CA ASN A 290 -4.61 7.83 -21.58
C ASN A 290 -5.95 8.56 -21.80
N HIS A 291 -6.00 9.55 -22.69
CA HIS A 291 -7.23 10.30 -22.95
C HIS A 291 -8.34 9.49 -23.64
N TYR A 292 -8.05 8.33 -24.22
CA TYR A 292 -9.06 7.47 -24.84
C TYR A 292 -9.74 6.55 -23.83
N THR A 293 -8.96 5.90 -22.96
CA THR A 293 -9.49 4.92 -21.98
C THR A 293 -9.72 5.53 -20.61
N GLN A 294 -9.12 6.70 -20.35
CA GLN A 294 -9.01 7.34 -19.05
C GLN A 294 -8.20 6.53 -18.02
N ASN A 295 -7.62 5.39 -18.37
CA ASN A 295 -6.75 4.65 -17.45
C ASN A 295 -5.35 5.27 -17.40
N PRO A 296 -4.68 5.28 -16.24
CA PRO A 296 -3.28 5.64 -16.17
C PRO A 296 -2.38 4.65 -16.90
N GLU A 297 -1.29 5.20 -17.43
CA GLU A 297 -0.16 4.51 -18.03
C GLU A 297 1.10 5.00 -17.32
N ILE A 298 2.21 4.29 -17.49
CA ILE A 298 3.46 4.60 -16.81
C ILE A 298 4.53 4.95 -17.83
N VAL A 299 5.15 6.11 -17.63
CA VAL A 299 6.33 6.53 -18.37
C VAL A 299 7.57 6.32 -17.51
N VAL A 300 8.60 5.71 -18.07
CA VAL A 300 9.83 5.41 -17.34
C VAL A 300 11.04 5.54 -18.25
N GLN A 301 12.17 6.01 -17.71
CA GLN A 301 13.43 6.07 -18.42
C GLN A 301 14.45 5.12 -17.81
N ASP A 302 15.15 4.35 -18.64
CA ASP A 302 16.24 3.48 -18.20
C ASP A 302 17.62 4.12 -18.30
N LYS A 303 18.64 3.44 -17.77
CA LYS A 303 20.05 3.87 -17.80
C LYS A 303 20.70 3.98 -19.19
N LEU A 304 20.04 3.55 -20.27
CA LEU A 304 20.46 3.81 -21.64
C LEU A 304 19.76 5.04 -22.24
N ASN A 305 19.03 5.81 -21.43
CA ASN A 305 18.16 6.91 -21.85
C ASN A 305 17.00 6.45 -22.74
N GLN A 306 16.64 5.17 -22.68
CA GLN A 306 15.46 4.67 -23.37
C GLN A 306 14.22 5.07 -22.55
N LEU A 307 13.32 5.83 -23.16
CA LEU A 307 12.02 6.19 -22.62
C LEU A 307 10.99 5.15 -23.06
N TYR A 308 10.18 4.67 -22.13
CA TYR A 308 9.12 3.67 -22.36
C TYR A 308 7.78 4.25 -21.94
N LEU A 309 6.72 3.89 -22.68
CA LEU A 309 5.33 4.02 -22.22
C LEU A 309 4.75 2.61 -22.04
N ILE A 310 4.22 2.35 -20.85
CA ILE A 310 3.73 1.03 -20.42
C ILE A 310 2.25 1.20 -20.02
N ASN A 311 1.37 0.34 -20.54
CA ASN A 311 -0.05 0.39 -20.19
C ASN A 311 -0.34 -0.23 -18.81
N SER A 312 -1.62 -0.18 -18.39
CA SER A 312 -2.10 -0.76 -17.11
C SER A 312 -1.85 -2.26 -16.96
N ASP A 313 -1.65 -3.00 -18.06
CA ASP A 313 -1.43 -4.45 -18.08
C ASP A 313 0.06 -4.83 -18.15
N GLY A 314 0.97 -3.86 -18.04
CA GLY A 314 2.42 -4.08 -18.11
C GLY A 314 2.97 -4.21 -19.53
N LYS A 315 2.16 -3.97 -20.57
CA LYS A 315 2.61 -4.02 -21.97
C LYS A 315 3.34 -2.72 -22.35
N ILE A 316 4.57 -2.85 -22.82
CA ILE A 316 5.31 -1.75 -23.47
C ILE A 316 4.58 -1.38 -24.78
N LEU A 317 4.05 -0.17 -24.84
CA LEU A 317 3.35 0.36 -26.02
C LEU A 317 4.34 0.85 -27.08
N TRP A 318 5.38 1.55 -26.63
CA TRP A 318 6.51 1.96 -27.46
C TRP A 318 7.72 2.24 -26.56
N LYS A 319 8.88 2.33 -27.20
CA LYS A 319 10.11 2.81 -26.59
C LYS A 319 10.83 3.76 -27.54
N ARG A 320 11.45 4.80 -27.01
CA ARG A 320 12.22 5.80 -27.76
C ARG A 320 13.55 6.15 -27.06
N LEU A 321 14.64 6.21 -27.81
CA LEU A 321 15.93 6.65 -27.28
C LEU A 321 15.97 8.19 -27.18
N LEU A 322 16.34 8.71 -26.02
CA LEU A 322 16.59 10.14 -25.80
C LEU A 322 18.08 10.46 -25.87
N ASP A 323 18.41 11.75 -26.05
CA ASP A 323 19.80 12.22 -26.12
C ASP A 323 20.51 12.23 -24.76
N SER A 324 19.77 12.32 -23.66
CA SER A 324 20.28 12.15 -22.30
C SER A 324 19.17 11.83 -21.31
N ASP A 325 19.53 11.73 -20.02
CA ASP A 325 18.58 11.69 -18.92
C ASP A 325 17.63 12.89 -18.97
N ILE A 326 16.38 12.65 -18.55
CA ILE A 326 15.37 13.68 -18.33
C ILE A 326 15.76 14.50 -17.09
N ASN A 327 15.68 15.82 -17.19
CA ASN A 327 15.92 16.73 -16.08
C ASN A 327 14.60 17.05 -15.37
N GLY A 328 14.42 16.54 -14.15
CA GLY A 328 13.22 16.74 -13.34
C GLY A 328 12.12 15.71 -13.65
N SER A 329 10.88 16.17 -13.84
CA SER A 329 9.72 15.31 -14.10
C SER A 329 9.12 15.53 -15.49
N ILE A 330 8.31 14.57 -15.93
CA ILE A 330 7.45 14.74 -17.11
C ILE A 330 6.16 15.44 -16.67
N GLN A 331 5.78 16.49 -17.38
CA GLN A 331 4.48 17.14 -17.24
C GLN A 331 3.54 16.62 -18.31
N GLN A 332 2.36 16.18 -17.91
CA GLN A 332 1.29 15.88 -18.84
C GLN A 332 0.44 17.13 -19.05
N LEU A 333 0.14 17.48 -20.30
CA LEU A 333 -0.79 18.54 -20.63
C LEU A 333 -1.47 18.32 -21.98
N ASP A 334 -2.58 19.02 -22.21
CA ASP A 334 -3.19 19.16 -23.53
C ASP A 334 -2.79 20.52 -24.11
N ALA A 335 -1.73 20.52 -24.92
CA ALA A 335 -1.11 21.73 -25.44
C ALA A 335 -2.06 22.54 -26.33
N PHE A 336 -2.97 21.84 -27.03
CA PHE A 336 -3.86 22.41 -28.05
C PHE A 336 -5.34 22.45 -27.63
N GLU A 337 -5.66 22.18 -26.36
CA GLU A 337 -7.05 22.12 -25.84
C GLU A 337 -7.97 21.19 -26.69
N SER A 338 -7.40 20.08 -27.16
CA SER A 338 -8.04 19.12 -28.06
C SER A 338 -8.64 17.88 -27.37
N GLY A 339 -8.47 17.78 -26.05
CA GLY A 339 -8.72 16.59 -25.24
C GLY A 339 -7.64 15.51 -25.37
N LYS A 340 -6.54 15.76 -26.09
CA LYS A 340 -5.43 14.81 -26.27
C LYS A 340 -4.25 15.24 -25.43
N ASN A 341 -3.71 14.33 -24.63
CA ASN A 341 -2.58 14.61 -23.75
C ASN A 341 -1.23 14.41 -24.46
N GLN A 342 -0.25 15.23 -24.08
CA GLN A 342 1.16 15.16 -24.46
C GLN A 342 2.05 15.13 -23.22
N MET A 343 3.27 14.63 -23.40
CA MET A 343 4.36 14.62 -22.43
C MET A 343 5.30 15.79 -22.73
N LEU A 344 5.45 16.71 -21.79
CA LEU A 344 6.38 17.83 -21.85
C LEU A 344 7.52 17.61 -20.86
N PHE A 345 8.75 17.62 -21.36
CA PHE A 345 9.94 17.41 -20.52
C PHE A 345 11.20 17.96 -21.18
N CYS A 346 12.26 18.11 -20.39
CA CYS A 346 13.58 18.50 -20.87
C CYS A 346 14.59 17.38 -20.66
N THR A 347 15.54 17.29 -21.59
CA THR A 347 16.83 16.62 -21.38
C THR A 347 17.91 17.69 -21.17
N ASN A 348 19.20 17.35 -21.26
CA ASN A 348 20.28 18.31 -21.08
C ASN A 348 20.25 19.48 -22.07
N LYS A 349 19.79 19.27 -23.30
CA LYS A 349 19.86 20.29 -24.37
C LYS A 349 18.62 20.37 -25.25
N ARG A 350 17.54 19.68 -24.88
CA ARG A 350 16.32 19.63 -25.69
C ARG A 350 15.08 19.69 -24.83
N LEU A 351 14.11 20.47 -25.30
CA LEU A 351 12.73 20.48 -24.82
C LEU A 351 11.91 19.60 -25.75
N TYR A 352 11.22 18.62 -25.19
CA TYR A 352 10.38 17.67 -25.90
C TYR A 352 8.91 17.92 -25.57
N LEU A 353 8.06 17.85 -26.60
CA LEU A 353 6.62 17.70 -26.48
C LEU A 353 6.23 16.48 -27.32
N VAL A 354 5.84 15.39 -26.65
CA VAL A 354 5.64 14.08 -27.27
C VAL A 354 4.20 13.63 -27.08
N ASP A 355 3.54 13.19 -28.15
CA ASP A 355 2.18 12.65 -28.07
C ASP A 355 2.15 11.29 -27.35
N ARG A 356 0.95 10.80 -27.01
CA ARG A 356 0.78 9.47 -26.42
C ARG A 356 1.40 8.34 -27.28
N ASN A 357 1.49 8.49 -28.60
CA ASN A 357 2.02 7.47 -29.51
C ASN A 357 3.56 7.50 -29.60
N GLY A 358 4.22 8.40 -28.88
CA GLY A 358 5.68 8.53 -28.88
C GLY A 358 6.23 9.43 -29.99
N ASN A 359 5.36 10.10 -30.76
CA ASN A 359 5.75 11.01 -31.83
C ASN A 359 5.99 12.41 -31.27
N ASP A 360 6.97 13.11 -31.85
CA ASP A 360 7.15 14.54 -31.57
C ASP A 360 5.95 15.32 -32.12
N VAL A 361 5.49 16.30 -31.33
CA VAL A 361 4.62 17.36 -31.84
C VAL A 361 5.42 18.25 -32.78
N ASP A 362 4.77 18.77 -33.83
CA ASP A 362 5.40 19.69 -34.79
C ASP A 362 6.09 20.85 -34.07
N GLY A 363 7.33 21.16 -34.49
CA GLY A 363 8.20 22.15 -33.86
C GLY A 363 9.08 21.63 -32.72
N PHE A 364 8.84 20.40 -32.24
CA PHE A 364 9.65 19.75 -31.21
C PHE A 364 10.54 18.63 -31.79
N PRO A 365 11.65 18.28 -31.11
CA PRO A 365 12.22 18.94 -29.95
C PRO A 365 12.87 20.28 -30.27
N VAL A 366 12.70 21.26 -29.38
CA VAL A 366 13.43 22.54 -29.43
C VAL A 366 14.83 22.32 -28.87
N LYS A 367 15.85 22.76 -29.61
CA LYS A 367 17.27 22.56 -29.25
C LYS A 367 17.86 23.80 -28.58
N PHE A 368 18.73 23.57 -27.60
CA PHE A 368 19.44 24.61 -26.87
C PHE A 368 20.94 24.38 -26.91
N ASP A 369 21.71 25.47 -26.95
CA ASP A 369 23.18 25.42 -26.95
C ASP A 369 23.75 25.19 -25.54
N THR A 370 23.01 25.64 -24.52
CA THR A 370 23.39 25.57 -23.10
C THR A 370 22.59 24.49 -22.36
N LYS A 371 23.12 24.07 -21.20
CA LYS A 371 22.52 23.00 -20.40
C LYS A 371 21.22 23.48 -19.74
N ILE A 372 20.21 22.62 -19.75
CA ILE A 372 18.98 22.73 -18.96
C ILE A 372 19.15 21.89 -17.68
N ASN A 373 18.76 22.40 -16.52
CA ASN A 373 18.96 21.71 -15.22
C ASN A 373 17.65 21.35 -14.49
N SER A 374 16.50 21.79 -14.99
CA SER A 374 15.20 21.53 -14.36
C SER A 374 14.17 21.13 -15.40
N ALA A 375 13.02 20.62 -14.94
CA ALA A 375 11.86 20.40 -15.81
C ALA A 375 11.38 21.75 -16.39
N PRO A 376 10.71 21.75 -17.57
CA PRO A 376 10.05 22.93 -18.10
C PRO A 376 8.84 23.30 -17.24
N SER A 377 8.28 24.49 -17.46
CA SER A 377 7.00 24.88 -16.86
C SER A 377 5.98 25.18 -17.94
N ALA A 378 4.87 24.43 -17.96
CA ALA A 378 3.70 24.74 -18.79
C ALA A 378 2.74 25.67 -18.05
N ILE A 379 2.50 26.85 -18.62
CA ILE A 379 1.64 27.88 -18.03
C ILE A 379 0.58 28.30 -19.04
N ARG A 380 -0.68 28.23 -18.62
CA ARG A 380 -1.81 28.83 -19.33
C ARG A 380 -2.48 29.81 -18.39
N TYR A 381 -2.33 31.11 -18.66
CA TYR A 381 -2.76 32.16 -17.72
C TYR A 381 -4.28 32.22 -17.52
N GLU A 382 -5.04 31.83 -18.54
CA GLU A 382 -6.50 31.72 -18.51
C GLU A 382 -6.95 30.68 -19.55
N SER A 383 -8.17 30.17 -19.44
CA SER A 383 -8.72 29.20 -20.39
C SER A 383 -8.73 29.77 -21.80
N GLY A 384 -8.27 29.01 -22.80
CA GLY A 384 -8.20 29.47 -24.19
C GLY A 384 -7.04 30.42 -24.51
N ALA A 385 -6.22 30.82 -23.53
CA ALA A 385 -5.00 31.58 -23.79
C ALA A 385 -3.88 30.68 -24.32
N ASP A 386 -2.93 31.25 -25.05
CA ASP A 386 -1.76 30.51 -25.55
C ASP A 386 -0.97 29.85 -24.42
N LEU A 387 -0.48 28.64 -24.69
CA LEU A 387 0.45 27.96 -23.79
C LEU A 387 1.79 28.68 -23.78
N ARG A 388 2.35 28.88 -22.59
CA ARG A 388 3.71 29.36 -22.39
C ARG A 388 4.55 28.28 -21.72
N ILE A 389 5.62 27.88 -22.39
CA ILE A 389 6.57 26.89 -21.91
C ILE A 389 7.85 27.62 -21.51
N LEU A 390 8.09 27.69 -20.20
CA LEU A 390 9.29 28.32 -19.66
C LEU A 390 10.40 27.29 -19.43
N VAL A 391 11.60 27.61 -19.90
CA VAL A 391 12.80 26.79 -19.72
C VAL A 391 13.98 27.68 -19.39
N SER A 392 14.76 27.35 -18.35
CA SER A 392 16.06 27.97 -18.13
C SER A 392 17.14 27.23 -18.91
N SER A 393 17.71 27.93 -19.90
CA SER A 393 18.80 27.43 -20.74
C SER A 393 20.09 28.13 -20.33
N GLY A 394 20.93 27.44 -19.56
CA GLY A 394 22.08 28.07 -18.90
C GLY A 394 21.60 29.07 -17.86
N ASN A 395 21.82 30.37 -18.11
CA ASN A 395 21.39 31.43 -17.19
C ASN A 395 20.13 32.17 -17.65
N VAL A 396 19.63 31.87 -18.85
CA VAL A 396 18.59 32.69 -19.51
C VAL A 396 17.28 31.93 -19.55
N VAL A 397 16.20 32.57 -19.11
CA VAL A 397 14.85 32.02 -19.26
C VAL A 397 14.34 32.26 -20.67
N LYS A 398 13.91 31.17 -21.30
CA LYS A 398 13.26 31.13 -22.61
C LYS A 398 11.76 30.92 -22.40
N ASN A 399 10.95 31.55 -23.25
CA ASN A 399 9.51 31.38 -23.29
C ASN A 399 9.12 30.93 -24.70
N ILE A 400 8.55 29.73 -24.78
CA ILE A 400 8.28 29.01 -26.02
C ILE A 400 6.78 28.71 -26.07
N ASP A 401 6.17 28.80 -27.24
CA ASP A 401 4.75 28.48 -27.43
C ASP A 401 4.50 26.98 -27.69
N GLN A 402 3.24 26.60 -27.91
CA GLN A 402 2.85 25.22 -28.24
C GLN A 402 3.35 24.72 -29.60
N ASN A 403 3.90 25.59 -30.46
CA ASN A 403 4.46 25.25 -31.78
C ASN A 403 5.99 25.16 -31.75
N GLY A 404 6.61 25.31 -30.57
CA GLY A 404 8.07 25.30 -30.43
C GLY A 404 8.75 26.62 -30.83
N GLU A 405 7.98 27.69 -31.01
CA GLU A 405 8.48 29.01 -31.41
C GLU A 405 8.69 29.92 -30.18
N MET A 406 9.64 30.85 -30.29
CA MET A 406 9.87 31.83 -29.23
C MET A 406 8.72 32.83 -29.16
N VAL A 407 8.23 33.10 -27.96
CA VAL A 407 7.09 34.01 -27.76
C VAL A 407 7.49 35.46 -27.99
N ASP A 408 6.75 36.14 -28.86
CA ASP A 408 6.91 37.58 -29.12
C ASP A 408 6.65 38.41 -27.86
N GLY A 409 7.49 39.42 -27.62
CA GLY A 409 7.39 40.31 -26.46
C GLY A 409 7.96 39.74 -25.15
N TRP A 410 8.51 38.52 -25.15
CA TRP A 410 9.27 38.01 -24.01
C TRP A 410 10.63 38.73 -23.88
N ASN A 411 10.87 39.37 -22.73
CA ASN A 411 12.17 39.94 -22.44
C ASN A 411 13.09 38.81 -21.95
N ALA A 412 14.09 38.46 -22.76
CA ALA A 412 15.13 37.54 -22.34
C ALA A 412 15.75 38.04 -21.03
N VAL A 413 15.65 37.21 -19.99
CA VAL A 413 16.08 37.57 -18.64
C VAL A 413 17.11 36.57 -18.16
N GLU A 414 18.23 37.10 -17.68
CA GLU A 414 19.30 36.31 -17.09
C GLU A 414 19.10 36.25 -15.58
N ILE A 415 18.76 35.07 -15.07
CA ILE A 415 18.53 34.79 -13.64
C ILE A 415 19.50 33.73 -13.08
N GLY A 416 20.24 33.04 -13.95
CA GLY A 416 21.04 31.89 -13.59
C GLY A 416 20.29 30.56 -13.82
N PRO A 417 20.99 29.41 -13.61
CA PRO A 417 20.37 28.11 -13.80
C PRO A 417 19.34 27.85 -12.70
N THR A 418 18.14 27.44 -13.10
CA THR A 418 17.07 27.08 -12.16
C THR A 418 17.33 25.69 -11.57
N SER A 419 17.09 25.54 -10.27
CA SER A 419 17.16 24.25 -9.57
C SER A 419 15.82 23.50 -9.58
N THR A 420 14.72 24.25 -9.69
CA THR A 420 13.35 23.72 -9.81
C THR A 420 12.64 24.34 -11.02
N PRO A 421 11.52 23.78 -11.48
CA PRO A 421 10.69 24.45 -12.49
C PRO A 421 10.26 25.84 -12.03
N ILE A 422 10.10 26.76 -12.97
CA ILE A 422 9.59 28.12 -12.69
C ILE A 422 8.10 28.01 -12.37
N GLU A 423 7.67 28.46 -11.20
CA GLU A 423 6.26 28.35 -10.81
C GLU A 423 5.50 29.64 -11.14
N TRP A 424 4.29 29.49 -11.68
CA TRP A 424 3.37 30.60 -11.90
C TRP A 424 2.34 30.67 -10.77
N HIS A 425 2.18 31.87 -10.22
CA HIS A 425 1.20 32.17 -9.18
C HIS A 425 0.46 33.47 -9.52
N ASN A 426 -0.88 33.44 -9.46
CA ASN A 426 -1.67 34.67 -9.51
C ASN A 426 -1.88 35.19 -8.08
N ILE A 427 -1.24 36.31 -7.74
CA ILE A 427 -1.27 36.86 -6.38
C ILE A 427 -1.87 38.26 -6.45
N SER A 428 -3.03 38.44 -5.83
CA SER A 428 -3.78 39.71 -5.83
C SER A 428 -4.01 40.28 -7.24
N GLY A 429 -4.37 39.41 -8.20
CA GLY A 429 -4.69 39.80 -9.58
C GLY A 429 -3.48 40.09 -10.48
N LYS A 430 -2.26 39.77 -10.04
CA LYS A 430 -1.03 39.91 -10.82
C LYS A 430 -0.33 38.57 -10.96
N ASP A 431 0.24 38.29 -12.13
CA ASP A 431 1.04 37.09 -12.34
C ASP A 431 2.47 37.25 -11.85
N TYR A 432 2.92 36.26 -11.09
CA TYR A 432 4.28 36.12 -10.62
C TYR A 432 4.83 34.82 -11.18
N LEU A 433 5.98 34.91 -11.84
CA LEU A 433 6.81 33.77 -12.19
C LEU A 433 7.94 33.72 -11.16
N ILE A 434 7.93 32.71 -10.31
CA ILE A 434 8.88 32.57 -9.20
C ILE A 434 9.85 31.45 -9.55
N ALA A 435 11.13 31.77 -9.58
CA ALA A 435 12.20 30.85 -9.90
C ALA A 435 13.16 30.72 -8.71
N ILE A 436 13.50 29.48 -8.37
CA ILE A 436 14.59 29.17 -7.45
C ILE A 436 15.81 28.85 -8.32
N VAL A 437 16.85 29.67 -8.22
CA VAL A 437 18.10 29.47 -8.96
C VAL A 437 19.19 28.91 -8.05
N ASN A 438 20.31 28.51 -8.64
CA ASN A 438 21.48 28.04 -7.89
C ASN A 438 21.83 28.98 -6.73
N ASN A 439 22.23 28.40 -5.60
CA ASN A 439 22.44 29.09 -4.31
C ASN A 439 21.16 29.68 -3.69
N GLN A 440 20.00 29.07 -3.94
CA GLN A 440 18.72 29.39 -3.27
C GLN A 440 18.31 30.86 -3.42
N THR A 441 18.66 31.46 -4.55
CA THR A 441 18.22 32.82 -4.87
C THR A 441 16.84 32.76 -5.49
N ILE A 442 15.92 33.54 -4.93
CA ILE A 442 14.56 33.71 -5.40
C ILE A 442 14.53 34.86 -6.40
N GLU A 443 14.13 34.54 -7.62
CA GLU A 443 13.88 35.49 -8.70
C GLU A 443 12.37 35.57 -8.96
N VAL A 444 11.86 36.80 -9.06
CA VAL A 444 10.42 37.05 -9.19
C VAL A 444 10.18 37.93 -10.40
N LEU A 445 9.55 37.36 -11.41
CA LEU A 445 9.32 37.98 -12.70
C LEU A 445 7.82 38.19 -12.95
N ASP A 446 7.51 39.09 -13.89
CA ASP A 446 6.18 39.18 -14.49
C ASP A 446 6.06 38.29 -15.74
N ARG A 447 4.86 38.23 -16.33
CA ARG A 447 4.55 37.44 -17.53
C ARG A 447 5.39 37.82 -18.78
N ALA A 448 6.05 38.99 -18.77
CA ALA A 448 6.91 39.46 -19.86
C ALA A 448 8.40 39.25 -19.55
N GLY A 449 8.75 38.59 -18.44
CA GLY A 449 10.12 38.31 -18.02
C GLY A 449 10.79 39.47 -17.28
N LYS A 450 10.05 40.53 -16.93
CA LYS A 450 10.62 41.66 -16.18
C LYS A 450 10.62 41.36 -14.68
N ARG A 451 11.75 41.64 -14.01
CA ARG A 451 11.85 41.55 -12.54
C ARG A 451 10.83 42.45 -11.84
N ARG A 452 10.09 41.87 -10.89
CA ARG A 452 9.13 42.59 -10.04
C ARG A 452 9.75 43.10 -8.74
N GLN A 453 10.83 42.47 -8.27
CA GLN A 453 11.59 42.84 -7.09
C GLN A 453 13.05 42.42 -7.26
N ASP A 454 13.92 42.90 -6.37
CA ASP A 454 15.32 42.48 -6.35
C ASP A 454 15.44 40.99 -5.96
N PRO A 455 16.43 40.27 -6.53
CA PRO A 455 16.67 38.88 -6.18
C PRO A 455 16.95 38.73 -4.68
N LYS A 456 16.37 37.70 -4.07
CA LYS A 456 16.49 37.44 -2.63
C LYS A 456 17.19 36.13 -2.38
N VAL A 457 18.33 36.16 -1.69
CA VAL A 457 19.03 34.93 -1.28
C VAL A 457 18.39 34.39 0.00
N ILE A 458 17.93 33.15 -0.02
CA ILE A 458 17.56 32.41 1.19
C ILE A 458 18.79 31.63 1.65
N ALA A 459 19.18 31.84 2.91
CA ALA A 459 20.36 31.21 3.49
C ALA A 459 19.95 30.10 4.47
N GLY A 460 20.82 29.10 4.63
CA GLY A 460 20.65 28.06 5.64
C GLY A 460 19.78 26.87 5.23
N VAL A 461 19.34 26.75 3.97
CA VAL A 461 18.64 25.53 3.52
C VAL A 461 19.65 24.39 3.38
N SER A 462 19.40 23.28 4.05
CA SER A 462 20.24 22.07 3.99
C SER A 462 19.86 21.12 2.86
N SER A 463 18.56 21.01 2.55
CA SER A 463 18.03 20.04 1.60
C SER A 463 17.25 20.74 0.49
N HIS A 464 15.97 21.03 0.73
CA HIS A 464 15.06 21.60 -0.26
C HIS A 464 14.35 22.84 0.29
N LEU A 465 14.05 23.75 -0.62
CA LEU A 465 13.23 24.93 -0.40
C LEU A 465 11.88 24.71 -1.06
N PHE A 466 10.82 24.71 -0.26
CA PHE A 466 9.44 24.53 -0.73
C PHE A 466 8.72 25.88 -0.76
N MET A 467 7.71 25.99 -1.62
CA MET A 467 6.82 27.15 -1.69
C MET A 467 5.43 26.75 -1.20
N GLU A 468 4.84 27.59 -0.35
CA GLU A 468 3.44 27.55 0.07
C GLU A 468 2.73 28.81 -0.48
N PRO A 469 2.01 28.67 -1.61
CA PRO A 469 1.38 29.81 -2.27
C PRO A 469 0.27 30.45 -1.45
N SER A 470 0.05 31.75 -1.65
CA SER A 470 -1.07 32.48 -1.05
C SER A 470 -1.58 33.57 -1.99
N SER A 471 -2.81 34.05 -1.74
CA SER A 471 -3.44 35.13 -2.51
C SER A 471 -2.79 36.50 -2.26
N THR A 472 -1.95 36.63 -1.23
CA THR A 472 -1.19 37.84 -0.91
C THR A 472 0.31 37.53 -0.81
N LEU A 473 1.16 38.52 -1.11
CA LEU A 473 2.62 38.36 -1.02
C LEU A 473 3.11 38.23 0.43
N GLU A 474 2.34 38.74 1.40
CA GLU A 474 2.67 38.69 2.83
C GLU A 474 2.53 37.27 3.39
N ASN A 475 1.67 36.46 2.79
CA ASN A 475 1.39 35.09 3.20
C ASN A 475 1.99 34.04 2.26
N PHE A 476 2.56 34.47 1.12
CA PHE A 476 3.33 33.57 0.26
C PHE A 476 4.62 33.19 0.99
N THR A 477 4.75 31.91 1.35
CA THR A 477 5.76 31.45 2.29
C THR A 477 6.72 30.48 1.63
N PHE A 478 8.01 30.63 1.93
CA PHE A 478 9.04 29.64 1.66
C PHE A 478 9.27 28.80 2.91
N ILE A 479 9.34 27.49 2.74
CA ILE A 479 9.47 26.53 3.84
C ILE A 479 10.74 25.71 3.60
N TYR A 480 11.60 25.66 4.60
CA TYR A 480 12.87 24.95 4.51
C TYR A 480 13.39 24.56 5.88
N SER A 481 14.43 23.72 5.89
CA SER A 481 15.14 23.36 7.11
C SER A 481 16.63 23.56 6.99
N ASP A 482 17.30 23.75 8.13
CA ASP A 482 18.75 23.72 8.23
C ASP A 482 19.30 22.30 8.39
N SER A 483 20.62 22.16 8.60
CA SER A 483 21.31 20.86 8.65
C SER A 483 21.04 20.07 9.94
N VAL A 484 20.45 20.71 10.96
CA VAL A 484 20.10 20.10 12.24
C VAL A 484 18.59 19.95 12.42
N GLY A 485 17.81 20.41 11.44
CA GLY A 485 16.36 20.19 11.37
C GLY A 485 15.50 21.33 11.90
N ASN A 486 16.06 22.53 12.12
CA ASN A 486 15.24 23.69 12.46
C ASN A 486 14.37 24.06 11.25
N LEU A 487 13.06 24.16 11.46
CA LEU A 487 12.10 24.51 10.42
C LEU A 487 12.01 26.04 10.34
N THR A 488 12.25 26.59 9.15
CA THR A 488 12.05 28.01 8.88
C THR A 488 10.91 28.21 7.90
N GLN A 489 10.03 29.15 8.23
CA GLN A 489 9.00 29.66 7.33
C GLN A 489 9.27 31.14 7.11
N GLU A 490 9.61 31.51 5.87
CA GLU A 490 9.94 32.88 5.52
C GLU A 490 9.04 33.37 4.39
N ASN A 491 8.32 34.47 4.60
CA ASN A 491 7.48 35.02 3.55
C ASN A 491 8.29 35.77 2.48
N LEU A 492 7.65 36.07 1.35
CA LEU A 492 8.28 36.79 0.23
C LEU A 492 8.76 38.21 0.61
N LYS A 493 8.21 38.80 1.68
CA LYS A 493 8.62 40.11 2.23
C LYS A 493 9.81 40.04 3.20
N GLY A 494 10.21 38.85 3.65
CA GLY A 494 11.33 38.64 4.58
C GLY A 494 10.95 38.49 6.05
N SER A 495 9.67 38.48 6.41
CA SER A 495 9.25 38.06 7.74
C SER A 495 9.47 36.56 7.87
N LYS A 496 10.13 36.12 8.95
CA LYS A 496 10.42 34.70 9.19
C LYS A 496 10.05 34.24 10.60
N SER A 497 9.60 33.00 10.72
CA SER A 497 9.54 32.22 11.96
C SER A 497 10.47 31.03 11.86
N GLU A 498 11.05 30.63 12.99
CA GLU A 498 12.02 29.54 13.08
C GLU A 498 11.68 28.72 14.32
N GLU A 499 11.47 27.42 14.12
CA GLU A 499 11.05 26.48 15.16
C GLU A 499 12.04 25.32 15.25
N ALA A 500 12.57 25.10 16.46
CA ALA A 500 13.39 23.95 16.77
C ALA A 500 12.49 22.79 17.19
N LEU A 501 12.25 21.84 16.28
CA LEU A 501 11.29 20.76 16.50
C LEU A 501 11.80 19.74 17.52
N ILE A 502 12.85 19.02 17.16
CA ILE A 502 13.55 18.03 17.98
C ILE A 502 15.00 17.92 17.49
N PRO A 503 15.94 17.42 18.30
CA PRO A 503 17.28 17.10 17.82
C PRO A 503 17.18 16.00 16.76
N LEU A 504 17.36 16.40 15.50
CA LEU A 504 17.56 15.48 14.39
C LEU A 504 19.07 15.35 14.15
N ASP A 505 19.54 14.14 13.88
CA ASP A 505 20.94 13.90 13.52
C ASP A 505 21.34 14.71 12.29
N SER A 506 22.64 14.78 11.97
CA SER A 506 23.11 15.40 10.73
C SER A 506 22.52 14.75 9.46
N ASN A 507 22.41 15.54 8.37
CA ASN A 507 21.85 15.14 7.06
C ASN A 507 20.33 14.99 7.06
N VAL A 508 19.65 15.97 7.66
CA VAL A 508 18.21 16.08 7.65
C VAL A 508 17.71 16.50 6.28
N ASN A 509 16.76 15.75 5.70
CA ASN A 509 15.98 16.19 4.55
C ASN A 509 14.56 16.52 4.98
N LEU A 510 14.08 17.70 4.59
CA LEU A 510 12.69 18.08 4.75
C LEU A 510 11.85 17.52 3.60
N LEU A 511 10.70 16.98 3.97
CA LEU A 511 9.61 16.61 3.11
C LEU A 511 8.44 17.51 3.45
N TYR A 512 7.79 18.06 2.42
CA TYR A 512 6.67 18.95 2.61
C TYR A 512 5.48 18.57 1.73
N ASN A 513 4.28 18.60 2.30
CA ASN A 513 3.01 18.30 1.63
C ASN A 513 1.92 19.29 2.04
N SER A 514 1.77 20.39 1.30
CA SER A 514 0.86 21.49 1.62
C SER A 514 -0.61 21.09 1.71
N THR A 515 -1.03 19.99 1.07
CA THR A 515 -2.42 19.53 1.08
C THR A 515 -2.75 18.61 2.25
N SER A 516 -1.76 18.24 3.06
CA SER A 516 -1.92 17.31 4.18
C SER A 516 -2.22 18.03 5.50
N THR A 517 -2.86 17.32 6.42
CA THR A 517 -2.92 17.62 7.86
C THR A 517 -1.58 17.36 8.55
N ILE A 518 -0.72 16.54 7.94
CA ILE A 518 0.62 16.15 8.39
C ILE A 518 1.64 16.64 7.34
N PRO A 519 1.81 17.97 7.20
CA PRO A 519 2.52 18.52 6.06
C PRO A 519 4.04 18.40 6.17
N PHE A 520 4.59 18.24 7.37
CA PHE A 520 6.04 18.25 7.60
C PHE A 520 6.54 16.84 7.90
N GLY A 521 7.50 16.38 7.11
CA GLY A 521 8.24 15.15 7.34
C GLY A 521 9.73 15.42 7.32
N PHE A 522 10.49 14.72 8.15
CA PHE A 522 11.94 14.82 8.19
C PHE A 522 12.53 13.43 8.09
N THR A 523 13.49 13.25 7.19
CA THR A 523 14.27 12.02 7.09
C THR A 523 15.70 12.29 7.52
N THR A 524 16.25 11.46 8.39
CA THR A 524 17.69 11.40 8.65
C THR A 524 18.28 10.15 7.99
N LYS A 525 19.49 9.77 8.38
CA LYS A 525 20.16 8.56 7.94
C LYS A 525 19.30 7.29 8.09
N ASN A 526 18.57 7.14 9.19
CA ASN A 526 17.80 5.92 9.49
C ASN A 526 16.52 6.20 10.28
N ARG A 527 16.03 7.45 10.30
CA ARG A 527 14.83 7.83 11.04
C ARG A 527 13.92 8.67 10.15
N ILE A 528 12.62 8.48 10.29
CA ILE A 528 11.62 9.40 9.76
C ILE A 528 10.78 9.96 10.91
N VAL A 529 10.48 11.24 10.84
CA VAL A 529 9.61 11.91 11.81
C VAL A 529 8.62 12.80 11.07
N PHE A 530 7.35 12.68 11.39
CA PHE A 530 6.28 13.50 10.81
C PHE A 530 5.59 14.34 11.88
N PHE A 531 5.20 15.54 11.48
CA PHE A 531 4.56 16.52 12.33
C PHE A 531 3.25 17.01 11.72
N ASP A 532 2.27 17.25 12.57
CA ASP A 532 1.05 17.96 12.20
C ASP A 532 1.33 19.47 11.98
N ARG A 533 0.28 20.25 11.68
CA ARG A 533 0.39 21.70 11.49
C ARG A 533 0.72 22.48 12.75
N ASP A 534 0.39 21.92 13.92
CA ASP A 534 0.71 22.49 15.23
C ASP A 534 2.11 22.05 15.70
N LEU A 535 2.86 21.36 14.85
CA LEU A 535 4.20 20.83 15.08
C LEU A 535 4.27 19.75 16.17
N ASN A 536 3.17 19.05 16.43
CA ASN A 536 3.18 17.85 17.26
C ASN A 536 3.67 16.66 16.45
N VAL A 537 4.43 15.77 17.08
CA VAL A 537 4.89 14.53 16.47
C VAL A 537 3.70 13.59 16.25
N VAL A 538 3.47 13.21 14.99
CA VAL A 538 2.44 12.23 14.59
C VAL A 538 3.05 10.85 14.40
N MET A 539 4.26 10.79 13.85
CA MET A 539 5.01 9.55 13.65
C MET A 539 6.49 9.79 13.93
N ASP A 540 7.11 8.81 14.57
CA ASP A 540 8.55 8.75 14.79
C ASP A 540 8.99 7.29 14.66
N TYR A 541 9.75 6.98 13.60
CA TYR A 541 10.12 5.62 13.28
C TYR A 541 11.62 5.51 13.00
N LEU A 542 12.27 4.57 13.71
CA LEU A 542 13.69 4.26 13.58
C LEU A 542 13.88 2.96 12.79
N PHE A 543 14.63 3.04 11.70
CA PHE A 543 14.98 1.92 10.85
C PHE A 543 16.29 1.26 11.28
N PRO A 544 16.41 -0.07 11.13
CA PRO A 544 17.66 -0.81 11.34
C PRO A 544 18.61 -0.71 10.14
N PHE A 545 18.35 0.19 9.19
CA PHE A 545 19.11 0.37 7.94
C PHE A 545 19.18 1.85 7.54
N GLU A 546 20.06 2.17 6.60
CA GLU A 546 20.17 3.51 6.04
C GLU A 546 19.10 3.76 4.98
N ILE A 547 18.37 4.87 5.13
CA ILE A 547 17.34 5.33 4.21
C ILE A 547 18.03 5.92 2.97
N ASP A 548 17.64 5.45 1.78
CA ASP A 548 18.09 6.04 0.52
C ASP A 548 17.46 7.44 0.33
N SER A 549 18.22 8.39 -0.22
CA SER A 549 17.77 9.75 -0.50
C SER A 549 16.58 9.85 -1.47
N ARG A 550 16.27 8.77 -2.20
CA ARG A 550 15.08 8.68 -3.07
C ARG A 550 13.77 8.47 -2.31
N SER A 551 13.85 8.19 -1.00
CA SER A 551 12.69 8.07 -0.11
C SER A 551 11.95 9.40 -0.01
N GLY A 552 10.62 9.34 0.11
CA GLY A 552 9.76 10.52 0.06
C GLY A 552 8.31 10.16 -0.16
N TRP A 553 7.46 11.15 -0.41
CA TRP A 553 6.03 10.93 -0.64
C TRP A 553 5.78 9.98 -1.82
N ALA A 554 5.16 8.84 -1.54
CA ALA A 554 4.69 7.89 -2.54
C ALA A 554 3.29 8.26 -3.05
N ASN A 555 2.41 8.71 -2.15
CA ASN A 555 1.09 9.25 -2.48
C ASN A 555 0.75 10.40 -1.53
N ARG A 556 0.77 11.62 -2.04
CA ARG A 556 0.52 12.84 -1.25
C ARG A 556 -0.93 12.97 -0.76
N LYS A 557 -1.90 12.39 -1.47
CA LYS A 557 -3.33 12.47 -1.11
C LYS A 557 -3.65 11.52 0.03
N LEU A 558 -3.03 10.34 0.03
CA LEU A 558 -3.20 9.32 1.07
C LEU A 558 -2.19 9.47 2.21
N ASN A 559 -1.30 10.46 2.16
CA ASN A 559 -0.17 10.61 3.07
C ASN A 559 0.68 9.33 3.19
N TRP A 560 0.92 8.68 2.05
CA TRP A 560 1.83 7.53 2.03
C TRP A 560 3.23 7.94 1.65
N MET A 561 4.18 7.43 2.41
CA MET A 561 5.61 7.65 2.32
C MET A 561 6.29 6.37 1.82
N SER A 562 7.25 6.53 0.91
CA SER A 562 8.14 5.47 0.49
C SER A 562 9.47 5.55 1.24
N VAL A 563 9.97 4.39 1.65
CA VAL A 563 11.30 4.23 2.25
C VAL A 563 12.05 3.14 1.51
N PHE A 564 13.27 3.40 1.09
CA PHE A 564 14.10 2.44 0.36
C PHE A 564 15.32 2.03 1.18
N ASP A 565 15.50 0.73 1.43
CA ASP A 565 16.75 0.15 1.92
C ASP A 565 17.64 -0.17 0.72
N ARG A 566 18.67 0.67 0.51
CA ARG A 566 19.61 0.50 -0.61
C ARG A 566 20.43 -0.79 -0.51
N SER A 567 20.75 -1.21 0.72
CA SER A 567 21.63 -2.34 0.99
C SER A 567 20.97 -3.66 0.60
N LYS A 568 19.67 -3.79 0.86
CA LYS A 568 18.88 -4.99 0.53
C LYS A 568 18.09 -4.88 -0.78
N SER A 569 17.94 -3.68 -1.33
CA SER A 569 17.02 -3.43 -2.47
C SER A 569 15.58 -3.75 -2.05
N GLU A 570 15.17 -3.18 -0.92
CA GLU A 570 13.83 -3.34 -0.35
C GLU A 570 13.10 -1.99 -0.40
N TYR A 571 11.83 -2.04 -0.79
CA TYR A 571 10.91 -0.92 -0.83
C TYR A 571 9.82 -1.09 0.22
N TYR A 572 9.61 -0.04 1.01
CA TYR A 572 8.58 0.02 2.02
C TYR A 572 7.61 1.14 1.69
N LEU A 573 6.33 0.92 1.98
CA LEU A 573 5.32 1.97 2.07
C LEU A 573 4.86 2.13 3.51
N PHE A 574 4.74 3.38 3.93
CA PHE A 574 4.24 3.79 5.23
C PHE A 574 3.08 4.73 5.04
N ASP A 575 1.99 4.48 5.77
CA ASP A 575 0.95 5.46 6.02
C ASP A 575 1.37 6.30 7.22
N THR A 576 1.38 7.64 7.09
CA THR A 576 1.92 8.52 8.14
C THR A 576 1.16 8.49 9.46
N GLU A 577 -0.04 7.92 9.50
CA GLU A 577 -0.83 7.78 10.72
C GLU A 577 -0.73 6.36 11.30
N THR A 578 -0.74 5.34 10.43
CA THR A 578 -0.86 3.93 10.86
C THR A 578 0.42 3.12 10.79
N GLY A 579 1.50 3.65 10.22
CA GLY A 579 2.80 2.98 10.13
C GLY A 579 2.98 2.21 8.82
N ALA A 580 3.76 1.13 8.85
CA ALA A 580 4.04 0.33 7.64
C ALA A 580 2.76 -0.30 7.09
N LEU A 581 2.57 -0.20 5.77
CA LEU A 581 1.50 -0.94 5.08
C LEU A 581 1.75 -2.46 5.15
N ALA A 582 0.68 -3.24 4.98
CA ALA A 582 0.72 -4.69 5.02
C ALA A 582 1.71 -5.26 3.97
N LYS A 583 2.33 -6.40 4.31
CA LYS A 583 3.21 -7.18 3.41
C LYS A 583 4.42 -6.41 2.85
N MET A 584 4.87 -5.39 3.56
CA MET A 584 6.13 -4.69 3.31
C MET A 584 7.29 -5.38 4.05
N PRO A 585 8.53 -5.32 3.52
CA PRO A 585 8.92 -4.70 2.24
C PRO A 585 8.65 -5.57 1.02
N ILE A 586 8.66 -4.94 -0.16
CA ILE A 586 8.77 -5.62 -1.45
C ILE A 586 10.17 -5.46 -2.06
N SER A 587 10.56 -6.41 -2.91
CA SER A 587 11.85 -6.34 -3.61
C SER A 587 11.84 -5.25 -4.68
N GLY A 588 12.93 -4.46 -4.75
CA GLY A 588 13.12 -3.45 -5.78
C GLY A 588 13.77 -2.18 -5.26
N GLY A 589 13.18 -1.04 -5.62
CA GLY A 589 13.65 0.27 -5.20
C GLY A 589 14.53 1.02 -6.21
N GLN A 590 14.49 0.65 -7.49
CA GLN A 590 14.98 1.46 -8.60
C GLN A 590 13.81 2.21 -9.23
N GLY A 591 13.30 3.24 -8.53
CA GLY A 591 12.09 3.96 -8.94
C GLY A 591 10.81 3.21 -8.56
N ALA A 592 9.81 3.93 -8.08
CA ALA A 592 8.50 3.38 -7.75
C ALA A 592 7.41 4.44 -7.95
N ILE A 593 6.20 4.00 -8.25
CA ILE A 593 4.99 4.84 -8.25
C ILE A 593 3.86 4.08 -7.58
N VAL A 594 3.07 4.80 -6.77
CA VAL A 594 1.80 4.31 -6.24
C VAL A 594 0.66 4.93 -7.04
N ILE A 595 -0.15 4.10 -7.69
CA ILE A 595 -1.18 4.54 -8.63
C ILE A 595 -2.29 3.50 -8.74
N ASP A 596 -3.53 3.95 -8.88
CA ASP A 596 -4.67 3.11 -9.24
C ASP A 596 -4.67 2.91 -10.78
N LEU A 597 -4.16 1.76 -11.24
CA LEU A 597 -3.87 1.51 -12.66
C LEU A 597 -5.13 1.30 -13.51
N ASP A 598 -6.19 0.79 -12.91
CA ASP A 598 -7.43 0.41 -13.60
C ASP A 598 -8.65 1.23 -13.15
N LYS A 599 -8.44 2.23 -12.28
CA LYS A 599 -9.45 3.13 -11.72
C LYS A 599 -10.54 2.41 -10.92
N ASN A 600 -10.22 1.29 -10.31
CA ASN A 600 -11.16 0.52 -9.50
C ASN A 600 -11.23 1.01 -8.03
N GLY A 601 -10.41 1.99 -7.64
CA GLY A 601 -10.30 2.53 -6.28
C GLY A 601 -9.25 1.83 -5.40
N VAL A 602 -8.60 0.79 -5.90
CA VAL A 602 -7.49 0.06 -5.28
C VAL A 602 -6.19 0.56 -5.90
N PHE A 603 -5.24 0.94 -5.05
CA PHE A 603 -3.92 1.35 -5.52
C PHE A 603 -2.99 0.16 -5.77
N GLU A 604 -2.17 0.26 -6.79
CA GLU A 604 -1.00 -0.57 -7.02
C GLU A 604 0.28 0.18 -6.66
N VAL A 605 1.33 -0.56 -6.32
CA VAL A 605 2.71 -0.08 -6.38
C VAL A 605 3.39 -0.72 -7.58
N VAL A 606 3.97 0.11 -8.43
CA VAL A 606 4.82 -0.35 -9.54
C VAL A 606 6.25 0.03 -9.26
N VAL A 607 7.12 -0.97 -9.13
CA VAL A 607 8.50 -0.79 -8.63
C VAL A 607 9.51 -1.46 -9.56
N GLY A 608 10.62 -0.75 -9.82
CA GLY A 608 11.74 -1.28 -10.58
C GLY A 608 12.80 -1.92 -9.70
N ASN A 609 13.54 -2.88 -10.26
CA ASN A 609 14.67 -3.50 -9.57
C ASN A 609 16.02 -3.23 -10.26
N LYS A 610 17.10 -3.77 -9.68
CA LYS A 610 18.48 -3.56 -10.14
C LYS A 610 18.84 -4.32 -11.43
N ILE A 611 17.98 -5.22 -11.90
CA ILE A 611 18.21 -6.01 -13.12
C ILE A 611 17.35 -5.56 -14.31
N GLY A 612 16.43 -4.61 -14.11
CA GLY A 612 15.58 -4.06 -15.17
C GLY A 612 14.16 -4.61 -15.20
N GLU A 613 13.75 -5.43 -14.21
CA GLU A 613 12.34 -5.79 -14.07
C GLU A 613 11.57 -4.64 -13.43
N PHE A 614 10.37 -4.41 -13.94
CA PHE A 614 9.41 -3.45 -13.44
C PHE A 614 8.10 -4.18 -13.15
N THR A 615 7.73 -4.25 -11.88
CA THR A 615 6.65 -5.13 -11.41
C THR A 615 5.58 -4.32 -10.71
N ALA A 616 4.32 -4.57 -11.09
CA ALA A 616 3.16 -4.06 -10.39
C ALA A 616 2.67 -5.05 -9.34
N TYR A 617 2.43 -4.54 -8.14
CA TYR A 617 1.84 -5.26 -7.03
C TYR A 617 0.57 -4.55 -6.57
N ARG A 618 -0.48 -5.32 -6.29
CA ARG A 618 -1.71 -4.78 -5.71
C ARG A 618 -1.52 -4.46 -4.23
N LEU A 619 -1.89 -3.26 -3.78
CA LEU A 619 -1.83 -2.89 -2.37
C LEU A 619 -3.10 -3.30 -1.62
N SER A 620 -2.92 -3.56 -0.34
CA SER A 620 -3.95 -3.80 0.67
C SER A 620 -3.69 -2.78 1.80
N TYR A 621 -4.72 -2.01 2.20
CA TYR A 621 -4.56 -0.86 3.11
C TYR A 621 -5.84 -0.48 3.86
#